data_AF-A0A126RMW9-F1
#
_entry.id   AF-A0A126RMW9-F1
#
_cell.length_a   1.000
_cell.length_b   1.000
_cell.length_c   1.000
_cell.angle_alpha   90.00
_cell.angle_beta   90.00
_cell.angle_gamma   90.00
#
_symmetry.space_group_name_H-M   'P 1'
#
loop_
_entity.id
_entity.type
_entity.pdbx_description
1 polymer ?
#
loop_
_entity_poly.entity_id
_entity_poly.type
_entity_poly.pdbx_seq_one_letter_code
_entity_poly.pdbx_strand_id
1 'polypeptide(L)'
;MTQLTADTIAIVKATAPALRKHGVEITTAMYARLFQDASIKDMFDQAAQESGEQPKRLAAAILGYAENIDKLQALDGAVARMVQRHVETGVKAEHYPKVAEALLPAIRDVLGADVATDAVLNAWGQAYWFLANILIGKESQAYEDAEAA
;
A
#
# COMPACT_ATOMS: atom_id res chain seq x y z
N MET A 1 -11.21 -13.89 -6.45
CA MET A 1 -10.25 -12.77 -6.63
C MET A 1 -9.55 -12.97 -7.96
N THR A 2 -9.53 -11.95 -8.81
CA THR A 2 -8.88 -12.03 -10.13
C THR A 2 -7.37 -12.02 -9.93
N GLN A 3 -6.70 -13.05 -10.44
CA GLN A 3 -5.23 -13.15 -10.40
C GLN A 3 -4.60 -12.03 -11.24
N LEU A 4 -3.46 -11.49 -10.80
CA LEU A 4 -2.71 -10.52 -11.59
C LEU A 4 -2.23 -11.14 -12.91
N THR A 5 -2.27 -10.37 -13.99
CA THR A 5 -1.75 -10.81 -15.28
C THR A 5 -0.21 -10.88 -15.26
N ALA A 6 0.37 -11.71 -16.14
CA ALA A 6 1.81 -11.79 -16.30
C ALA A 6 2.43 -10.44 -16.66
N ASP A 7 1.75 -9.65 -17.49
CA ASP A 7 2.20 -8.31 -17.89
C ASP A 7 2.23 -7.34 -16.71
N THR A 8 1.18 -7.33 -15.88
CA THR A 8 1.14 -6.49 -14.67
C THR A 8 2.28 -6.86 -13.70
N ILE A 9 2.49 -8.16 -13.48
CA ILE A 9 3.60 -8.66 -12.66
C ILE A 9 4.95 -8.20 -13.22
N ALA A 10 5.16 -8.33 -14.54
CA ALA A 10 6.40 -7.95 -15.19
C ALA A 10 6.68 -6.45 -15.06
N ILE A 11 5.67 -5.59 -15.26
CA ILE A 11 5.80 -4.13 -15.14
C ILE A 11 6.14 -3.74 -13.70
N VAL A 12 5.43 -4.29 -12.71
CA VAL A 12 5.69 -4.01 -11.29
C VAL A 12 7.12 -4.40 -10.91
N LYS A 13 7.56 -5.60 -11.31
CA LYS A 13 8.93 -6.06 -11.04
C LYS A 13 9.99 -5.20 -11.74
N ALA A 14 9.77 -4.82 -13.00
CA ALA A 14 10.70 -4.00 -13.77
C ALA A 14 10.84 -2.58 -13.20
N THR A 15 9.78 -2.05 -12.58
CA THR A 15 9.77 -0.68 -12.03
C THR A 15 10.07 -0.63 -10.52
N ALA A 16 10.02 -1.76 -9.81
CA ALA A 16 10.35 -1.86 -8.39
C ALA A 16 11.73 -1.27 -8.01
N PRO A 17 12.82 -1.40 -8.81
CA PRO A 17 14.09 -0.76 -8.49
C PRO A 17 14.02 0.78 -8.44
N ALA A 18 13.21 1.40 -9.30
CA ALA A 18 13.00 2.85 -9.28
C ALA A 18 12.26 3.26 -8.01
N LEU A 19 11.21 2.52 -7.63
CA LEU A 19 10.53 2.72 -6.35
C LEU A 19 11.45 2.46 -5.16
N ARG A 20 12.41 1.52 -5.25
CA ARG A 20 13.36 1.26 -4.16
C ARG A 20 14.24 2.47 -3.90
N LYS A 21 14.71 3.10 -4.97
CA LYS A 21 15.55 4.31 -4.90
C LYS A 21 14.81 5.50 -4.31
N HIS A 22 13.52 5.64 -4.60
CA HIS A 22 12.70 6.80 -4.23
C HIS A 22 11.61 6.49 -3.19
N GLY A 23 11.63 5.33 -2.53
CA GLY A 23 10.47 4.81 -1.79
C GLY A 23 10.04 5.69 -0.62
N VAL A 24 11.00 6.25 0.13
CA VAL A 24 10.71 7.18 1.23
C VAL A 24 10.16 8.50 0.70
N GLU A 25 10.67 8.99 -0.43
CA GLU A 25 10.20 10.22 -1.08
C GLU A 25 8.75 10.06 -1.57
N ILE A 26 8.45 8.94 -2.25
CA ILE A 26 7.11 8.58 -2.72
C ILE A 26 6.13 8.49 -1.55
N THR A 27 6.49 7.77 -0.49
CA THR A 27 5.59 7.60 0.66
C THR A 27 5.41 8.89 1.46
N THR A 28 6.42 9.75 1.51
CA THR A 28 6.30 11.09 2.10
C THR A 28 5.33 11.95 1.29
N ALA A 29 5.46 11.98 -0.04
CA ALA A 29 4.54 12.68 -0.92
C ALA A 29 3.11 12.11 -0.84
N MET A 30 2.99 10.78 -0.73
CA MET A 30 1.71 10.12 -0.51
C MET A 30 1.05 10.58 0.80
N TYR A 31 1.77 10.59 1.92
CA TYR A 31 1.21 11.04 3.20
C TYR A 31 0.81 12.52 3.19
N ALA A 32 1.57 13.38 2.52
CA ALA A 32 1.20 14.78 2.36
C ALA A 32 -0.15 14.95 1.63
N ARG A 33 -0.44 14.06 0.66
CA ARG A 33 -1.73 13.99 -0.06
C ARG A 33 -2.82 13.38 0.82
N LEU A 34 -2.53 12.25 1.47
CA LEU A 34 -3.49 11.50 2.29
C LEU A 34 -4.00 12.32 3.48
N PHE A 35 -3.12 13.07 4.13
CA PHE A 35 -3.44 13.86 5.33
C PHE A 35 -4.10 15.21 5.04
N GLN A 36 -4.43 15.49 3.79
CA GLN A 36 -5.42 16.54 3.50
C GLN A 36 -6.81 16.15 4.05
N ASP A 37 -7.07 14.85 4.21
CA ASP A 37 -8.22 14.36 4.97
C ASP A 37 -7.84 14.22 6.46
N ALA A 38 -8.35 15.14 7.28
CA ALA A 38 -8.07 15.15 8.72
C ALA A 38 -8.58 13.89 9.43
N SER A 39 -9.70 13.32 8.99
CA SER A 39 -10.27 12.11 9.61
C SER A 39 -9.34 10.91 9.42
N ILE A 40 -8.72 10.80 8.26
CA ILE A 40 -7.72 9.78 7.98
C ILE A 40 -6.44 10.07 8.75
N LYS A 41 -5.98 11.32 8.79
CA LYS A 41 -4.77 11.72 9.52
C LYS A 41 -4.83 11.31 11.00
N ASP A 42 -5.98 11.48 11.64
CA ASP A 42 -6.19 11.18 13.06
C ASP A 42 -6.08 9.67 13.38
N MET A 43 -6.16 8.79 12.38
CA MET A 43 -5.94 7.35 12.53
C MET A 43 -4.45 6.96 12.65
N PHE A 44 -3.52 7.86 12.31
CA PHE A 44 -2.09 7.56 12.28
C PHE A 44 -1.36 8.00 13.54
N ASP A 45 -0.32 7.25 13.90
CA ASP A 45 0.64 7.62 14.95
C ASP A 45 1.47 8.84 14.49
N GLN A 46 1.16 10.00 15.08
CA GLN A 46 1.82 11.25 14.73
C GLN A 46 3.31 11.27 15.07
N ALA A 47 3.75 10.57 16.12
CA ALA A 47 5.18 10.50 16.46
C ALA A 47 5.96 9.68 15.43
N ALA A 48 5.39 8.57 14.96
CA ALA A 48 5.95 7.79 13.85
C ALA A 48 5.96 8.59 12.54
N GLN A 49 4.97 9.46 12.33
CA GLN A 49 4.94 10.35 11.18
C GLN A 49 6.03 11.43 11.24
N GLU A 50 6.11 12.16 12.36
CA GLU A 50 7.08 13.26 12.55
C GLU A 50 8.53 12.78 12.49
N SER A 51 8.80 11.58 12.99
CA SER A 51 10.12 10.94 12.91
C SER A 51 10.47 10.39 11.51
N GLY A 52 9.51 10.35 10.58
CA GLY A 52 9.67 9.76 9.26
C GLY A 52 9.74 8.22 9.25
N GLU A 53 9.46 7.59 10.39
CA GLU A 53 9.38 6.14 10.57
C GLU A 53 8.21 5.55 9.75
N GLN A 54 7.06 6.22 9.76
CA GLN A 54 5.85 5.77 9.07
C GLN A 54 6.04 5.68 7.53
N PRO A 55 6.55 6.72 6.83
CA PRO A 55 6.93 6.62 5.41
C PRO A 55 7.88 5.45 5.12
N LYS A 56 8.93 5.26 5.94
CA LYS A 56 9.91 4.17 5.75
C LYS A 56 9.26 2.79 5.86
N ARG A 57 8.37 2.58 6.83
CA ARG A 57 7.64 1.32 7.02
C ARG A 57 6.78 0.99 5.81
N LEU A 58 6.02 1.97 5.31
CA LEU A 58 5.19 1.76 4.13
C LEU A 58 6.03 1.51 2.87
N ALA A 59 7.13 2.24 2.69
CA ALA A 59 8.03 2.04 1.56
C ALA A 59 8.58 0.61 1.56
N ALA A 60 9.03 0.11 2.73
CA ALA A 60 9.50 -1.26 2.88
C ALA A 60 8.40 -2.29 2.56
N ALA A 61 7.16 -2.05 2.99
CA ALA A 61 6.03 -2.94 2.69
C ALA A 61 5.71 -3.01 1.20
N ILE A 62 5.64 -1.86 0.51
CA ILE A 62 5.38 -1.78 -0.94
C ILE A 62 6.49 -2.50 -1.72
N LEU A 63 7.76 -2.30 -1.32
CA LEU A 63 8.90 -2.94 -1.98
C LEU A 63 8.92 -4.44 -1.76
N GLY A 64 8.74 -4.89 -0.52
CA GLY A 64 8.66 -6.32 -0.19
C GLY A 64 7.54 -7.02 -0.95
N TYR A 65 6.38 -6.35 -1.10
CA TYR A 65 5.29 -6.84 -1.93
C TYR A 65 5.67 -6.92 -3.41
N ALA A 66 6.22 -5.85 -3.99
CA ALA A 66 6.61 -5.81 -5.40
C ALA A 66 7.65 -6.88 -5.77
N GLU A 67 8.61 -7.15 -4.88
CA GLU A 67 9.62 -8.19 -5.05
C GLU A 67 9.03 -9.61 -5.00
N ASN A 68 7.92 -9.80 -4.29
CA ASN A 68 7.26 -11.10 -4.06
C ASN A 68 5.86 -11.19 -4.68
N ILE A 69 5.53 -10.34 -5.65
CA ILE A 69 4.17 -10.22 -6.22
C ILE A 69 3.67 -11.51 -6.89
N ASP A 70 4.58 -12.41 -7.28
CA ASP A 70 4.30 -13.75 -7.82
C ASP A 70 4.52 -14.89 -6.81
N LYS A 71 4.88 -14.54 -5.56
CA LYS A 71 5.18 -15.48 -4.47
C LYS A 71 4.50 -15.03 -3.17
N LEU A 72 3.20 -14.76 -3.25
CA LEU A 72 2.43 -14.12 -2.17
C LEU A 72 2.44 -14.89 -0.84
N GLN A 73 2.60 -16.21 -0.88
CA GLN A 73 2.76 -17.04 0.32
C GLN A 73 3.96 -16.61 1.18
N ALA A 74 5.00 -16.02 0.58
CA ALA A 74 6.13 -15.47 1.30
C ALA A 74 5.76 -14.25 2.17
N LEU A 75 4.58 -13.65 1.92
CA LEU A 75 4.09 -12.47 2.61
C LEU A 75 3.06 -12.79 3.70
N ASP A 76 2.66 -14.06 3.89
CA ASP A 76 1.58 -14.43 4.82
C ASP A 76 1.82 -13.87 6.24
N GLY A 77 3.04 -13.99 6.75
CA GLY A 77 3.39 -13.45 8.07
C GLY A 77 3.39 -11.92 8.12
N ALA A 78 3.72 -11.24 7.03
CA ALA A 78 3.65 -9.78 6.95
C ALA A 78 2.19 -9.31 6.87
N VAL A 79 1.39 -9.95 6.03
CA VAL A 79 -0.05 -9.70 5.89
C VAL A 79 -0.77 -9.89 7.22
N ALA A 80 -0.49 -10.97 7.96
CA ALA A 80 -1.10 -11.19 9.27
C ALA A 80 -0.82 -10.04 10.26
N ARG A 81 0.43 -9.55 10.32
CA ARG A 81 0.79 -8.40 11.17
C ARG A 81 0.11 -7.10 10.71
N MET A 82 -0.02 -6.89 9.39
CA MET A 82 -0.72 -5.73 8.85
C MET A 82 -2.21 -5.76 9.23
N VAL A 83 -2.88 -6.90 9.06
CA VAL A 83 -4.30 -7.09 9.43
C VAL A 83 -4.51 -6.80 10.91
N GLN A 84 -3.68 -7.36 11.80
CA GLN A 84 -3.79 -7.08 13.23
C GLN A 84 -3.69 -5.58 13.51
N ARG A 85 -2.67 -4.91 12.96
CA ARG A 85 -2.48 -3.48 13.17
C ARG A 85 -3.65 -2.67 12.61
N HIS A 86 -4.14 -3.02 11.43
CA HIS A 86 -5.26 -2.35 10.78
C HIS A 86 -6.52 -2.43 11.63
N VAL A 87 -6.84 -3.61 12.17
CA VAL A 87 -7.96 -3.81 13.10
C VAL A 87 -7.79 -2.99 14.38
N GLU A 88 -6.60 -3.00 15.00
CA GLU A 88 -6.30 -2.18 16.18
C GLU A 88 -6.50 -0.68 15.93
N THR A 89 -6.23 -0.20 14.72
CA THR A 89 -6.39 1.21 14.33
C THR A 89 -7.73 1.52 13.66
N GLY A 90 -8.66 0.56 13.60
CA GLY A 90 -10.00 0.78 13.04
C GLY A 90 -10.03 0.97 11.52
N VAL A 91 -9.07 0.43 10.77
CA VAL A 91 -9.07 0.50 9.30
C VAL A 91 -10.26 -0.26 8.72
N LYS A 92 -10.96 0.36 7.77
CA LYS A 92 -12.12 -0.17 7.07
C LYS A 92 -11.90 -0.14 5.56
N ALA A 93 -12.71 -0.90 4.83
CA ALA A 93 -12.64 -1.00 3.37
C ALA A 93 -12.70 0.38 2.67
N GLU A 94 -13.46 1.32 3.22
CA GLU A 94 -13.61 2.69 2.71
C GLU A 94 -12.33 3.57 2.80
N HIS A 95 -11.34 3.17 3.59
CA HIS A 95 -10.06 3.88 3.67
C HIS A 95 -9.11 3.52 2.52
N TYR A 96 -9.26 2.33 1.91
CA TYR A 96 -8.37 1.86 0.84
C TYR A 96 -8.41 2.73 -0.43
N PRO A 97 -9.57 3.23 -0.90
CA PRO A 97 -9.60 4.21 -1.99
C PRO A 97 -8.76 5.45 -1.71
N LYS A 98 -8.81 5.99 -0.48
CA LYS A 98 -8.05 7.20 -0.09
C LYS A 98 -6.54 7.01 -0.23
N VAL A 99 -6.05 5.83 0.18
CA VAL A 99 -4.63 5.49 0.04
C VAL A 99 -4.24 5.33 -1.44
N ALA A 100 -5.09 4.74 -2.28
CA ALA A 100 -4.82 4.62 -3.72
C ALA A 100 -4.76 5.99 -4.41
N GLU A 101 -5.73 6.87 -4.11
CA GLU A 101 -5.82 8.24 -4.62
C GLU A 101 -4.64 9.11 -4.20
N ALA A 102 -4.02 8.82 -3.05
CA ALA A 102 -2.80 9.49 -2.62
C ALA A 102 -1.54 8.88 -3.24
N LEU A 103 -1.46 7.54 -3.32
CA LEU A 103 -0.24 6.81 -3.69
C LEU A 103 0.10 6.90 -5.17
N LEU A 104 -0.87 6.65 -6.06
CA LEU A 104 -0.60 6.58 -7.50
C LEU A 104 -0.12 7.94 -8.07
N PRO A 105 -0.71 9.08 -7.69
CA PRO A 105 -0.17 10.38 -8.07
C PRO A 105 1.21 10.65 -7.46
N ALA A 106 1.45 10.29 -6.19
CA ALA A 106 2.75 10.46 -5.55
C ALA A 106 3.88 9.69 -6.27
N ILE A 107 3.59 8.49 -6.78
CA ILE A 107 4.52 7.74 -7.62
C ILE A 107 4.89 8.56 -8.87
N ARG A 108 3.89 9.16 -9.54
CA ARG A 108 4.12 9.95 -10.76
C ARG A 108 4.86 11.24 -10.49
N ASP A 109 4.56 11.95 -9.40
CA ASP A 109 5.25 13.19 -9.06
C ASP A 109 6.75 12.95 -8.86
N VAL A 110 7.10 11.87 -8.16
CA VAL A 110 8.48 11.58 -7.76
C VAL A 110 9.29 10.94 -8.88
N LEU A 111 8.70 9.97 -9.60
CA LEU A 111 9.42 9.26 -10.66
C LEU A 111 9.36 9.99 -12.01
N GLY A 112 8.46 10.95 -12.17
CA GLY A 112 8.20 11.64 -13.43
C GLY A 112 7.36 10.82 -14.40
N ALA A 113 6.70 11.50 -15.35
CA ALA A 113 5.77 10.89 -16.30
C ALA A 113 6.44 9.90 -17.29
N ASP A 114 7.74 10.07 -17.55
CA ASP A 114 8.50 9.18 -18.44
C ASP A 114 8.77 7.80 -17.82
N VAL A 115 8.89 7.74 -16.48
CA VAL A 115 9.08 6.48 -15.74
C VAL A 115 7.74 5.93 -15.27
N ALA A 116 6.91 6.77 -14.64
CA ALA A 116 5.57 6.42 -14.18
C ALA A 116 4.53 6.68 -15.28
N THR A 117 4.71 6.00 -16.42
CA THR A 117 3.77 6.04 -17.55
C THR A 117 2.38 5.54 -17.15
N ASP A 118 1.36 5.77 -17.98
CA ASP A 118 -0.01 5.30 -17.68
C ASP A 118 -0.07 3.77 -17.54
N ALA A 119 0.72 3.03 -18.32
CA ALA A 119 0.83 1.58 -18.20
C ALA A 119 1.44 1.16 -16.85
N VAL A 120 2.46 1.90 -16.38
CA VAL A 120 3.09 1.66 -15.08
C VAL A 120 2.11 1.95 -13.95
N LEU A 121 1.44 3.11 -13.95
CA LEU A 121 0.44 3.42 -12.92
C LEU A 121 -0.73 2.45 -12.91
N ASN A 122 -1.20 2.00 -14.09
CA ASN A 122 -2.25 1.00 -14.17
C ASN A 122 -1.81 -0.35 -13.56
N ALA A 123 -0.59 -0.80 -13.85
CA ALA A 123 -0.04 -2.02 -13.26
C ALA A 123 0.11 -1.92 -11.72
N TRP A 124 0.62 -0.79 -11.22
CA TRP A 124 0.70 -0.52 -9.79
C TRP A 124 -0.68 -0.39 -9.13
N GLY A 125 -1.67 0.18 -9.80
CA GLY A 125 -3.05 0.24 -9.34
C GLY A 125 -3.70 -1.13 -9.22
N GLN A 126 -3.50 -2.01 -10.21
CA GLN A 126 -3.94 -3.41 -10.13
C GLN A 126 -3.24 -4.16 -9.00
N ALA A 127 -1.92 -3.99 -8.87
CA ALA A 127 -1.14 -4.61 -7.80
C ALA A 127 -1.59 -4.13 -6.41
N TYR A 128 -1.87 -2.84 -6.25
CA TYR A 128 -2.43 -2.27 -5.04
C TYR A 128 -3.77 -2.92 -4.68
N TRP A 129 -4.73 -2.91 -5.61
CA TRP A 129 -6.06 -3.44 -5.35
C TRP A 129 -6.06 -4.94 -5.10
N PHE A 130 -5.14 -5.68 -5.73
CA PHE A 130 -4.97 -7.10 -5.45
C PHE A 130 -4.59 -7.34 -3.98
N LEU A 131 -3.61 -6.62 -3.44
CA LEU A 131 -3.23 -6.73 -2.02
C LEU A 131 -4.32 -6.18 -1.09
N ALA A 132 -4.92 -5.03 -1.45
CA ALA A 132 -5.99 -4.41 -0.69
C ALA A 132 -7.16 -5.37 -0.47
N ASN A 133 -7.60 -6.09 -1.51
CA ASN A 133 -8.69 -7.04 -1.41
C ASN A 133 -8.37 -8.23 -0.48
N ILE A 134 -7.10 -8.66 -0.43
CA ILE A 134 -6.66 -9.70 0.52
C ILE A 134 -6.75 -9.18 1.95
N LEU A 135 -6.25 -7.96 2.19
CA LEU A 135 -6.26 -7.33 3.50
C LEU A 135 -7.69 -7.06 3.98
N ILE A 136 -8.53 -6.44 3.15
CA ILE A 136 -9.95 -6.17 3.43
C ILE A 136 -10.68 -7.46 3.84
N GLY A 137 -10.50 -8.55 3.09
CA GLY A 137 -11.16 -9.82 3.42
C GLY A 137 -10.70 -10.39 4.77
N LYS A 138 -9.40 -10.34 5.06
CA LYS A 138 -8.85 -10.81 6.34
C LYS A 138 -9.24 -9.92 7.52
N GLU A 139 -9.30 -8.61 7.31
CA GLU A 139 -9.75 -7.63 8.30
C GLU A 139 -11.23 -7.80 8.62
N SER A 140 -12.07 -8.02 7.61
CA SER A 140 -13.50 -8.31 7.81
C SER A 140 -13.68 -9.52 8.72
N GLN A 141 -12.98 -10.62 8.43
CA GLN A 141 -13.03 -11.81 9.27
C GLN A 141 -12.56 -11.52 10.70
N ALA A 142 -11.47 -10.78 10.86
CA ALA A 142 -10.95 -10.44 12.19
C ALA A 142 -11.91 -9.56 13.00
N TYR A 143 -12.67 -8.67 12.34
CA TYR A 143 -13.74 -7.91 13.00
C TYR A 143 -14.90 -8.81 13.42
N GLU A 144 -15.34 -9.71 12.55
CA GLU A 144 -16.41 -10.69 12.86
C GLU A 144 -16.04 -11.60 14.04
N ASP A 145 -14.80 -12.10 14.07
CA ASP A 145 -14.30 -12.96 15.15
C ASP A 145 -14.24 -12.21 16.49
N ALA A 146 -13.91 -10.91 16.47
CA ALA A 146 -13.85 -10.08 17.67
C ALA A 146 -15.25 -9.71 18.20
N GLU A 147 -16.25 -9.57 17.33
CA GLU A 147 -17.65 -9.34 17.73
C GLU A 147 -18.31 -10.61 18.29
N ALA A 148 -17.84 -11.79 17.89
CA ALA A 148 -18.35 -13.08 18.36
C ALA A 148 -17.73 -13.54 19.70
N ALA A 149 -16.66 -12.89 20.18
CA ALA A 149 -15.93 -13.21 21.40
C ALA A 149 -16.49 -12.48 22.64
#